data_AF-A0A1V8M8M9-F1
#
_entry.id   AF-A0A1V8M8M9-F1
#
_cell.length_a   1.000
_cell.length_b   1.000
_cell.length_c   1.000
_cell.angle_alpha   90.00
_cell.angle_beta   90.00
_cell.angle_gamma   90.00
#
_symmetry.space_group_name_H-M   'P 1'
#
loop_
_entity.id
_entity.type
_entity.pdbx_description
1 polymer ?
#
loop_
_entity_poly.entity_id
_entity_poly.type
_entity_poly.pdbx_seq_one_letter_code
_entity_poly.pdbx_strand_id
1 'polypeptide(L)' 'MNFDFKRMIKFQINVGTKEKQMRIYAGSALLFISIFLASVPLLLIGLILVATGYTGFCPVYSGLEKSTVESESE' A
#
# COMPACT_ATOMS: atom_id res chain seq x y z
N MET A 1 -0.07 6.63 20.72
CA MET A 1 -1.22 6.39 19.82
C MET A 1 -1.65 4.95 20.03
N ASN A 2 -2.95 4.69 20.23
CA ASN A 2 -3.48 3.34 20.32
C ASN A 2 -3.81 2.86 18.90
N PHE A 3 -3.46 1.61 18.57
CA PHE A 3 -3.69 1.08 17.24
C PHE A 3 -5.09 0.48 17.14
N ASP A 4 -5.91 0.98 16.22
CA ASP A 4 -7.30 0.56 16.08
C ASP A 4 -7.41 -0.61 15.08
N PHE A 5 -7.50 -1.83 15.63
CA PHE A 5 -7.68 -3.05 14.84
C PHE A 5 -9.01 -3.09 14.06
N LYS A 6 -10.06 -2.42 14.56
CA LYS A 6 -11.36 -2.37 13.88
C LYS A 6 -11.27 -1.54 12.60
N ARG A 7 -10.50 -0.44 12.63
CA ARG A 7 -10.27 0.40 11.45
C ARG A 7 -9.40 -0.27 10.39
N MET A 8 -8.45 -1.13 10.77
CA MET A 8 -7.63 -1.85 9.79
C MET A 8 -8.43 -2.70 8.82
N ILE A 9 -9.54 -3.28 9.26
CA ILE A 9 -10.38 -4.18 8.45
C ILE A 9 -11.42 -3.37 7.66
N LYS A 10 -11.67 -2.11 8.07
CA LYS A 10 -12.58 -1.21 7.37
C LYS A 10 -11.90 -0.66 6.12
N PHE A 11 -12.39 -1.07 4.95
CA PHE A 11 -11.92 -0.54 3.69
C PHE A 11 -12.24 0.95 3.56
N GLN A 12 -11.20 1.79 3.52
CA GLN A 12 -11.30 3.24 3.32
C GLN A 12 -10.11 3.72 2.51
N ILE A 13 -10.32 4.55 1.49
CA ILE A 13 -9.21 5.13 0.72
C ILE A 13 -8.38 6.01 1.65
N ASN A 14 -7.11 5.67 1.83
CA ASN A 14 -6.18 6.37 2.73
C ASN A 14 -4.80 6.60 2.13
N VAL A 15 -4.55 6.09 0.92
CA VAL A 15 -3.31 6.31 0.17
C VAL A 15 -3.58 7.32 -0.94
N GLY A 16 -2.90 8.47 -0.89
CA GLY A 16 -3.00 9.50 -1.92
C GLY A 16 -2.32 9.12 -3.23
N THR A 17 -2.57 9.89 -4.29
CA THR A 17 -2.10 9.63 -5.67
C THR A 17 -0.58 9.44 -5.77
N LYS A 18 0.21 10.28 -5.09
CA LYS A 18 1.68 10.21 -5.06
C LYS A 18 2.18 8.88 -4.48
N GLU A 19 1.70 8.52 -3.30
CA GLU A 19 2.06 7.25 -2.66
C GLU A 19 1.52 6.04 -3.42
N LYS A 20 0.33 6.18 -4.03
CA LYS A 20 -0.28 5.16 -4.88
C LYS A 20 0.66 4.77 -6.03
N GLN A 21 1.14 5.79 -6.75
CA GLN A 21 2.09 5.59 -7.84
C GLN A 21 3.40 4.98 -7.35
N MET A 22 3.99 5.51 -6.26
CA MET A 22 5.22 4.94 -5.71
C MET A 22 5.07 3.47 -5.32
N ARG A 23 3.95 3.06 -4.70
CA ARG A 23 3.69 1.65 -4.35
C ARG A 23 3.54 0.77 -5.57
N ILE A 24 2.86 1.24 -6.61
CA ILE A 24 2.72 0.49 -7.86
C ILE A 24 4.07 0.34 -8.57
N TYR A 25 4.85 1.42 -8.71
CA TYR A 25 6.16 1.36 -9.35
C TYR A 25 7.14 0.49 -8.57
N ALA A 26 7.27 0.72 -7.25
CA ALA A 26 8.15 -0.07 -6.39
C ALA A 26 7.71 -1.54 -6.35
N GLY A 27 6.41 -1.80 -6.22
CA GLY A 27 5.86 -3.15 -6.21
C GLY A 27 6.07 -3.87 -7.52
N SER A 28 5.85 -3.20 -8.66
CA SER A 28 6.06 -3.78 -10.00
C SER A 28 7.53 -4.08 -10.26
N ALA A 29 8.44 -3.18 -9.86
CA ALA A 29 9.88 -3.41 -9.96
C ALA A 29 10.30 -4.61 -9.10
N LEU A 30 9.77 -4.71 -7.88
CA LEU A 30 10.10 -5.80 -6.97
C LEU A 30 9.54 -7.14 -7.45
N LEU A 31 8.34 -7.16 -8.06
CA LEU A 31 7.79 -8.33 -8.75
C LEU A 31 8.70 -8.77 -9.90
N PHE A 32 9.15 -7.83 -10.74
CA PHE A 32 10.06 -8.14 -11.84
C PHE A 32 11.35 -8.77 -11.33
N ILE A 33 12.01 -8.16 -10.33
CA ILE A 33 13.23 -8.68 -9.72
C ILE A 33 13.00 -10.06 -9.09
N SER A 34 11.85 -10.26 -8.43
CA SER A 34 11.55 -11.53 -7.76
C SER A 34 11.54 -12.74 -8.70
N ILE A 35 11.14 -12.54 -9.95
CA ILE A 35 11.11 -13.58 -10.98
C ILE A 35 12.54 -14.01 -11.34
N PHE A 36 13.45 -13.06 -11.57
CA PHE A 36 14.87 -13.37 -11.86
C PHE A 36 15.59 -14.01 -10.69
N LEU A 37 15.25 -13.60 -9.46
CA LEU A 37 15.84 -14.16 -8.26
C LEU A 37 15.17 -15.48 -7.80
N ALA A 38 14.12 -15.93 -8.49
CA ALA A 38 13.28 -17.08 -8.12
C ALA A 38 12.83 -17.05 -6.64
N SER A 39 12.52 -15.85 -6.13
CA SER A 39 12.27 -15.63 -4.70
C SER A 39 10.79 -15.42 -4.42
N VAL A 40 10.15 -16.45 -3.88
CA VAL A 40 8.74 -16.42 -3.47
C VAL A 40 8.45 -15.32 -2.43
N PRO A 41 9.28 -15.10 -1.39
CA PRO A 41 9.03 -14.03 -0.42
C PRO A 41 9.00 -12.63 -1.05
N LEU A 42 9.94 -12.33 -1.96
CA LEU A 42 9.97 -11.06 -2.69
C LEU A 42 8.71 -10.93 -3.56
N LEU A 43 8.32 -12.00 -4.26
CA LEU A 43 7.11 -11.99 -5.09
C LEU A 43 5.86 -11.65 -4.28
N LEU A 44 5.69 -12.23 -3.08
CA LEU A 44 4.56 -11.93 -2.21
C LEU A 44 4.55 -10.48 -1.71
N ILE A 45 5.72 -9.96 -1.30
CA ILE A 45 5.84 -8.56 -0.86
C ILE A 45 5.49 -7.61 -2.00
N GLY A 46 5.98 -7.90 -3.22
CA GLY A 46 5.67 -7.12 -4.42
C GLY A 46 4.17 -7.12 -4.71
N LEU A 47 3.50 -8.28 -4.63
CA LEU A 47 2.06 -8.40 -4.83
C LEU A 47 1.28 -7.57 -3.82
N ILE A 48 1.62 -7.64 -2.53
CA ILE A 48 0.95 -6.85 -1.48
C ILE A 48 1.15 -5.35 -1.72
N LEU A 49 2.36 -4.94 -2.12
CA LEU A 49 2.65 -3.53 -2.38
C LEU A 49 1.86 -3.00 -3.58
N VAL A 50 1.82 -3.76 -4.68
CA VAL A 50 0.99 -3.42 -5.84
C VAL A 50 -0.50 -3.43 -5.47
N ALA A 51 -0.98 -4.41 -4.70
CA ALA A 51 -2.39 -4.48 -4.31
C ALA A 51 -2.82 -3.28 -3.45
N THR A 52 -1.99 -2.88 -2.47
CA THR A 52 -2.26 -1.68 -1.64
C THR A 52 -2.17 -0.39 -2.44
N GLY A 53 -1.26 -0.33 -3.42
CA GLY A 53 -1.19 0.75 -4.41
C GLY A 53 -2.45 0.78 -5.28
N TYR A 54 -2.83 -0.33 -5.91
CA TYR A 54 -3.98 -0.40 -6.81
C TYR A 54 -5.30 0.01 -6.12
N THR A 55 -5.56 -0.55 -4.94
CA THR A 55 -6.77 -0.28 -4.15
C THR A 55 -6.78 1.10 -3.49
N GLY A 56 -5.63 1.75 -3.33
CA GLY A 56 -5.52 3.01 -2.57
C GLY A 56 -5.78 2.84 -1.07
N PHE A 57 -5.66 1.61 -0.58
CA PHE A 57 -5.93 1.24 0.81
C PHE A 57 -4.72 0.54 1.44
N CYS A 58 -4.28 1.05 2.58
CA CYS A 58 -3.28 0.43 3.42
C CYS A 58 -3.89 0.14 4.81
N PRO A 59 -4.09 -1.13 5.19
CA PRO A 59 -4.70 -1.51 6.48
C PRO A 59 -3.95 -0.88 7.66
N VAL A 60 -2.62 -0.88 7.60
CA VAL A 60 -1.75 -0.32 8.64
C VAL A 60 -1.97 1.18 8.79
N TYR A 61 -2.16 1.92 7.70
CA TYR A 61 -2.45 3.36 7.76
C TYR A 61 -3.81 3.61 8.41
N SER A 62 -4.83 2.79 8.10
CA SER A 62 -6.15 2.90 8.74
C SER A 62 -6.10 2.62 10.25
N GLY A 63 -5.32 1.62 10.69
CA GLY A 63 -5.15 1.33 12.11
C GLY A 63 -4.36 2.41 12.87
N LEU A 64 -3.52 3.17 12.16
CA LEU A 64 -2.77 4.31 12.70
C LEU A 64 -3.49 5.66 12.52
N GLU A 65 -4.72 5.65 12.00
CA GLU A 65 -5.48 6.86 11.64
C GLU A 65 -4.69 7.83 10.72
N LYS A 66 -3.83 7.27 9.86
CA LYS A 66 -3.03 8.02 8.87
C LYS A 66 -3.73 7.99 7.51
N SER A 67 -3.77 9.14 6.85
CA SER A 67 -4.15 9.26 5.44
C SER A 67 -3.14 10.16 4.72
N THR A 68 -2.84 9.83 3.47
CA THR A 68 -2.01 10.64 2.57
C THR A 68 -2.79 11.12 1.35
N VAL A 69 -4.10 10.91 1.35
CA VAL A 69 -5.01 11.56 0.40
C VAL A 69 -4.88 13.05 0.63
N GLU A 70 -4.36 13.77 -0.36
CA GLU A 70 -4.38 15.23 -0.34
C GLU A 70 -5.85 15.64 -0.26
N SER A 71 -6.24 16.28 0.85
CA SER A 71 -7.42 17.15 0.81
C SER A 71 -7.07 18.22 -0.21
N GLU A 72 -7.83 18.29 -1.29
CA GLU A 72 -7.81 19.41 -2.23
C GLU A 72 -8.11 20.69 -1.43
N SER A 73 -7.06 21.29 -0.87
CA SER A 73 -7.09 22.63 -0.32
C SER A 73 -6.68 23.55 -1.46
N GLU A 74 -7.70 24.01 -2.17
CA GLU A 74 -7.66 25.24 -2.96
C GLU A 74 -7.39 26.44 -2.03
#